data_AF-A0A353GIK9-F1
#
_entry.id   AF-A0A353GIK9-F1
#
_cell.length_a   1.000
_cell.length_b   1.000
_cell.length_c   1.000
_cell.angle_alpha   90.00
_cell.angle_beta   90.00
_cell.angle_gamma   90.00
#
_symmetry.space_group_name_H-M   'P 1'
#
loop_
_entity.id
_entity.type
_entity.pdbx_description
1 polymer ?
#
loop_
_entity_poly.entity_id
_entity_poly.type
_entity_poly.pdbx_seq_one_letter_code
_entity_poly.pdbx_strand_id
1 'polypeptide(L)' 'MSYVWGKNAFLCYVAPRPALKSITFASTFSWNQAPGSMNGRLVEVWRENTRKADIVRVQRYYDQKLIAAEAVYVWKNSVA' A
#
# COMPACT_ATOMS: atom_id res chain seq x y z
N MET A 1 -14.09 0.89 18.39
CA MET A 1 -13.01 0.68 17.39
C MET A 1 -13.16 -0.71 16.81
N SER A 2 -13.14 -0.84 15.48
CA SER A 2 -13.29 -2.13 14.78
C SER A 2 -11.92 -2.63 14.29
N TYR A 3 -11.71 -3.95 14.27
CA TYR A 3 -10.47 -4.55 13.78
C TYR A 3 -10.41 -4.51 12.24
N VAL A 4 -9.42 -3.80 11.68
CA VAL A 4 -9.22 -3.69 10.22
C VAL A 4 -8.98 -5.07 9.57
N TRP A 5 -8.27 -5.97 10.26
CA TRP A 5 -7.93 -7.31 9.78
C TRP A 5 -8.86 -8.41 10.33
N GLY A 6 -9.94 -8.01 11.02
CA GLY A 6 -10.76 -8.89 11.83
C GLY A 6 -10.02 -9.45 13.06
N LYS A 7 -10.67 -10.36 13.79
CA LYS A 7 -10.08 -11.07 14.96
C LYS A 7 -9.17 -12.22 14.51
N ASN A 8 -8.31 -12.01 13.51
CA ASN A 8 -7.48 -13.06 12.91
C ASN A 8 -5.99 -12.83 13.20
N ALA A 9 -5.19 -13.90 13.18
CA ALA A 9 -3.73 -13.84 13.21
C ALA A 9 -3.14 -14.40 11.91
N PHE A 10 -2.02 -13.83 11.45
CA PHE A 10 -1.35 -14.19 10.21
C PHE A 10 0.13 -14.44 10.47
N LEU A 11 0.66 -15.58 10.00
CA LEU A 11 2.10 -15.83 9.91
C LEU A 11 2.45 -15.82 8.42
N CYS A 12 3.23 -14.84 7.98
CA CYS A 12 3.56 -14.64 6.58
C CYS A 12 5.07 -14.68 6.36
N TYR A 13 5.52 -15.28 5.26
CA TYR A 13 6.87 -15.06 4.76
C TYR A 13 6.90 -13.75 3.96
N VAL A 14 7.72 -12.81 4.44
CA VAL A 14 8.00 -11.53 3.79
C VAL A 14 9.46 -11.52 3.36
N ALA A 15 9.71 -11.36 2.06
CA ALA A 15 11.08 -11.31 1.57
C ALA A 15 11.84 -10.15 2.21
N PRO A 16 13.04 -10.37 2.79
CA PRO A 16 13.81 -9.33 3.47
C PRO A 16 14.29 -8.22 2.51
N ARG A 17 14.39 -8.54 1.22
CA ARG A 17 14.71 -7.61 0.13
C ARG A 17 13.66 -7.79 -0.96
N PRO A 18 12.53 -7.06 -0.89
CA PRO A 18 11.47 -7.19 -1.88
C PRO A 18 11.96 -6.72 -3.24
N ALA A 19 11.77 -7.56 -4.25
CA ALA A 19 12.15 -7.28 -5.64
C ALA A 19 11.03 -7.73 -6.58
N LEU A 20 11.09 -7.29 -7.84
CA LEU A 20 10.20 -7.84 -8.85
C LEU A 20 10.46 -9.34 -8.98
N LYS A 21 9.38 -10.13 -9.02
CA LYS A 21 9.41 -11.60 -9.13
C LYS A 21 10.07 -12.33 -7.94
N SER A 22 10.32 -11.67 -6.81
CA SER A 22 10.71 -12.36 -5.57
C SER A 22 9.48 -13.03 -4.93
N ILE A 23 9.66 -14.26 -4.44
CA ILE A 23 8.61 -14.97 -3.68
C ILE A 23 8.39 -14.24 -2.34
N THR A 24 7.16 -13.81 -2.07
CA THR A 24 6.72 -13.17 -0.82
C THR A 24 5.19 -13.30 -0.73
N PHE A 25 4.60 -13.22 0.48
CA PHE A 25 3.15 -13.31 0.66
C PHE A 25 2.39 -12.27 -0.18
N ALA A 26 2.66 -11.00 0.07
CA ALA A 26 2.03 -9.88 -0.62
C ALA A 26 3.05 -8.74 -0.75
N SER A 27 2.82 -7.86 -1.72
CA SER A 27 3.63 -6.64 -1.88
C SER A 27 2.77 -5.47 -2.34
N THR A 28 3.30 -4.27 -2.10
CA THR A 28 2.75 -3.02 -2.62
C THR A 28 3.55 -2.64 -3.87
N PHE A 29 2.91 -2.66 -5.02
CA PHE A 29 3.50 -2.20 -6.26
C PHE A 29 3.24 -0.72 -6.43
N SER A 30 4.29 0.07 -6.65
CA SER A 30 4.18 1.50 -6.97
C SER A 30 4.50 1.74 -8.44
N TRP A 31 3.70 2.55 -9.12
CA TRP A 31 3.96 2.92 -10.51
C TRP A 31 4.92 4.10 -10.58
N ASN A 32 6.19 3.82 -10.86
CA ASN A 32 7.23 4.85 -10.95
C ASN A 32 7.16 5.69 -12.23
N GLN A 33 6.29 5.32 -13.19
CA GLN A 33 6.12 5.97 -14.49
C GLN A 33 4.78 6.68 -14.65
N ALA A 34 4.02 6.89 -13.55
CA ALA A 34 2.87 7.78 -13.64
C ALA A 34 3.36 9.21 -13.98
N PRO A 35 2.71 9.95 -14.91
CA PRO A 35 3.21 11.24 -15.39
C PRO A 35 3.54 12.20 -14.25
N GLY A 36 4.77 12.72 -14.23
CA GLY A 36 5.27 13.65 -13.21
C GLY A 36 5.52 13.04 -11.82
N SER A 37 5.27 11.74 -11.62
CA SER A 37 5.46 11.09 -10.33
C SER A 37 6.90 10.62 -10.12
N MET A 38 7.37 10.68 -8.87
CA MET A 38 8.59 10.02 -8.41
C MET A 38 8.21 8.95 -7.40
N ASN A 39 8.63 7.70 -7.64
CA ASN A 39 8.27 6.54 -6.80
C ASN A 39 6.75 6.36 -6.61
N GLY A 40 5.95 6.66 -7.65
CA GLY A 40 4.49 6.58 -7.59
C GLY A 40 3.84 7.66 -6.73
N ARG A 41 4.55 8.75 -6.41
CA ARG A 41 3.98 9.91 -5.70
C ARG A 41 4.13 11.18 -6.53
N LEU A 42 3.05 11.94 -6.65
CA LEU A 42 3.06 13.29 -7.21
C LEU A 42 2.52 14.26 -6.16
N VAL A 43 3.18 15.41 -6.02
CA VAL A 43 2.74 16.50 -5.15
C VAL A 43 2.57 17.75 -5.99
N GLU A 44 1.38 18.32 -5.96
CA GLU A 44 1.05 19.57 -6.66
C GLU A 44 0.62 20.61 -5.64
N VAL A 45 1.08 21.84 -5.82
CA VAL A 45 0.68 22.99 -4.98
C VAL A 45 0.16 24.09 -5.88
N TRP A 46 -1.02 24.62 -5.58
CA TRP A 46 -1.55 25.79 -6.27
C TRP A 46 -2.41 26.65 -5.34
N ARG A 47 -2.54 27.93 -5.69
CA ARG A 47 -3.45 28.85 -5.00
C ARG A 47 -4.87 28.65 -5.53
N GLU A 48 -5.81 28.29 -4.66
CA GLU A 48 -7.23 28.26 -4.99
C GLU A 48 -7.90 29.56 -4.50
N ASN A 49 -7.99 30.54 -5.39
CA ASN A 49 -8.48 31.89 -5.08
C ASN A 49 -9.91 31.89 -4.52
N THR A 50 -10.80 31.06 -5.04
CA THR A 50 -12.19 30.94 -4.56
C THR A 50 -12.26 30.52 -3.09
N ARG A 51 -11.34 29.65 -2.66
CA ARG A 51 -11.25 29.18 -1.26
C ARG A 51 -10.32 30.03 -0.40
N LYS A 52 -9.66 31.03 -1.00
CA LYS A 52 -8.59 31.82 -0.38
C LYS A 52 -7.55 30.95 0.34
N ALA A 53 -7.22 29.80 -0.25
CA ALA A 53 -6.36 28.80 0.37
C ALA A 53 -5.29 28.29 -0.61
N ASP A 54 -4.19 27.81 -0.06
CA ASP A 54 -3.18 27.05 -0.81
C ASP A 54 -3.53 25.58 -0.70
N ILE A 55 -3.71 24.93 -1.85
CA ILE A 55 -4.07 23.53 -1.92
C ILE A 55 -2.81 22.73 -2.19
N VAL A 56 -2.62 21.69 -1.38
CA VAL A 56 -1.58 20.68 -1.58
C VAL A 56 -2.28 19.37 -1.95
N ARG A 57 -2.13 18.94 -3.20
CA ARG A 57 -2.62 17.63 -3.65
C ARG A 57 -1.49 16.63 -3.61
N VAL A 58 -1.76 15.47 -3.04
CA VAL A 58 -0.84 14.32 -3.06
C VAL A 58 -1.54 13.17 -3.76
N GLN A 59 -0.98 12.73 -4.88
CA GLN A 59 -1.40 11.52 -5.57
C GLN A 59 -0.44 10.38 -5.21
N ARG A 60 -0.99 9.18 -5.02
CA ARG A 60 -0.23 7.95 -4.78
C ARG A 60 -0.72 6.87 -5.72
N TYR A 61 0.17 6.39 -6.57
CA TYR A 61 -0.07 5.35 -7.56
C TYR A 61 0.51 4.05 -7.02
N TYR A 62 -0.32 3.29 -6.32
CA TYR A 62 0.06 1.97 -5.82
C TYR A 62 -1.11 1.00 -5.83
N ASP A 63 -0.77 -0.28 -5.78
CA ASP A 63 -1.72 -1.38 -5.63
C ASP A 63 -1.14 -2.46 -4.72
N GLN A 64 -1.98 -3.04 -3.87
CA GLN A 64 -1.60 -4.10 -2.95
C GLN A 64 -2.03 -5.43 -3.54
N LYS A 65 -1.06 -6.34 -3.77
CA LYS A 65 -1.33 -7.63 -4.40
C LYS A 65 -0.80 -8.79 -3.58
N LEU A 66 -1.62 -9.83 -3.50
CA LEU A 66 -1.20 -11.18 -3.09
C LEU A 66 -0.34 -11.78 -4.20
N ILE A 67 0.88 -12.20 -3.87
CA ILE A 67 1.84 -12.78 -4.82
C ILE A 67 1.87 -14.30 -4.67
N ALA A 68 2.03 -14.78 -3.43
CA ALA A 68 2.08 -16.21 -3.11
C ALA A 68 1.16 -16.52 -1.93
N ALA A 69 0.01 -17.12 -2.21
CA ALA A 69 -0.95 -17.54 -1.16
C ALA A 69 -0.37 -18.61 -0.23
N GLU A 70 0.58 -19.40 -0.71
CA GLU A 70 1.28 -20.45 0.05
C GLU A 70 2.26 -19.88 1.08
N ALA A 71 2.66 -18.61 0.93
CA ALA A 71 3.60 -17.93 1.83
C ALA A 71 2.90 -17.33 3.07
N VAL A 72 1.67 -17.74 3.38
CA VAL A 72 0.92 -17.32 4.56
C VAL A 72 0.19 -18.47 5.22
N TYR A 73 0.13 -18.43 6.55
CA TYR A 73 -0.78 -19.23 7.36
C TYR A 73 -1.70 -18.30 8.17
N VAL A 74 -2.99 -18.62 8.23
CA VAL A 74 -3.99 -17.76 8.87
C VAL A 74 -4.74 -18.53 9.96
N TRP A 75 -4.68 -18.01 11.19
CA TRP A 75 -5.59 -18.41 12.26
C TRP A 75 -6.79 -17.48 12.28
N LYS A 76 -7.99 -18.06 12.25
CA LYS A 76 -9.25 -17.32 12.34
C LYS A 76 -9.70 -17.19 13.79
N ASN A 77 -10.36 -16.09 14.14
CA ASN A 77 -10.94 -15.85 15.47
C ASN A 77 -9.96 -16.06 16.64
N SER A 78 -8.72 -15.61 16.48
CA SER A 78 -7.64 -15.78 17.46
C SER A 78 -7.67 -14.80 18.61
N VAL A 79 -8.48 -13.74 18.50
CA VAL A 79 -8.70 -12.77 19.57
C VAL A 79 -10.05 -13.06 20.22
N ALA A 80 -10.06 -13.23 21.55
CA ALA A 80 -11.27 -13.46 22.34
C ALA A 80 -12.29 -12.32 22.21
#